data_AF-A0A960T472-F1
#
_entry.id   AF-A0A960T472-F1
#
_cell.length_a   1.000
_cell.length_b   1.000
_cell.length_c   1.000
_cell.angle_alpha   90.00
_cell.angle_beta   90.00
_cell.angle_gamma   90.00
#
_symmetry.space_group_name_H-M   'P 1'
#
loop_
_entity.id
_entity.type
_entity.pdbx_description
1 polymer ?
#
loop_
_entity_poly.entity_id
_entity_poly.type
_entity_poly.pdbx_seq_one_letter_code
_entity_poly.pdbx_strand_id
1 'polypeptide(L)'
;MTPDLQELFSFLRFPSVSTDSRHADDVRACAGWLVEKLSAMGLAAELHETPKHPVVIARNEHVKGRRTVLIYGHYDVQPVDPIELWTSPPFEPEIRDGRIWARGATDNKGQMFAHVLGVEKTLKETEGLPVNLIFLFEGEEEIGSPSLSSFLLHHCDELRCDVVAISDTGMVAPGVPTLGYGLRGIACCEAILRGPKQDLHSGLFGGAVANPAAAIARLVSSLHALDGRVAIDGFYDAVRPLEDWERHMWSHVPGVADADFLKVTGSPGLFGEPGYT
;
A
#
# COMPACT_ATOMS: atom_id res chain seq x y z
N MET A 1 -11.74 6.93 25.24
CA MET A 1 -10.78 6.31 24.30
C MET A 1 -10.00 5.25 25.06
N THR A 2 -9.87 4.03 24.54
CA THR A 2 -9.09 2.96 25.19
C THR A 2 -7.58 3.26 25.10
N PRO A 3 -6.74 2.63 25.95
CA PRO A 3 -5.28 2.74 25.82
C PRO A 3 -4.78 2.36 24.42
N ASP A 4 -5.26 1.25 23.87
CA ASP A 4 -4.88 0.77 22.53
C ASP A 4 -5.16 1.81 21.43
N LEU A 5 -6.31 2.50 21.52
CA LEU A 5 -6.66 3.59 20.59
C LEU A 5 -5.77 4.82 20.79
N GLN A 6 -5.35 5.13 22.02
CA GLN A 6 -4.41 6.22 22.28
C GLN A 6 -3.03 5.93 21.68
N GLU A 7 -2.57 4.69 21.74
CA GLU A 7 -1.32 4.27 21.12
C GLU A 7 -1.40 4.34 19.59
N LEU A 8 -2.48 3.81 19.00
CA LEU A 8 -2.73 3.94 17.57
C LEU A 8 -2.77 5.42 17.15
N PHE A 9 -3.43 6.28 17.93
CA PHE A 9 -3.49 7.71 17.63
C PHE A 9 -2.13 8.39 17.73
N SER A 10 -1.27 7.92 18.63
CA SER A 10 0.12 8.39 18.72
C SER A 10 0.91 7.96 17.49
N PHE A 11 0.71 6.73 17.02
CA PHE A 11 1.35 6.22 15.80
C PHE A 11 0.87 6.94 14.51
N LEU A 12 -0.41 7.26 14.42
CA LEU A 12 -1.00 7.98 13.29
C LEU A 12 -0.57 9.45 13.21
N ARG A 13 -0.09 10.04 14.31
CA ARG A 13 0.40 11.43 14.33
C ARG A 13 1.74 11.63 13.64
N PHE A 14 2.50 10.56 13.39
CA PHE A 14 3.74 10.68 12.63
C PHE A 14 3.43 10.94 11.15
N PRO A 15 3.87 12.08 10.58
CA PRO A 15 3.70 12.37 9.16
C PRO A 15 4.80 11.69 8.34
N SER A 16 4.84 10.35 8.39
CA SER A 16 5.85 9.53 7.73
C SER A 16 5.63 9.42 6.20
N VAL A 17 5.62 10.55 5.51
CA VAL A 17 5.38 10.63 4.06
C VAL A 17 6.67 10.33 3.29
N SER A 18 6.82 9.12 2.74
CA SER A 18 8.05 8.66 2.07
C SER A 18 8.28 9.30 0.69
N THR A 19 7.22 9.78 0.03
CA THR A 19 7.31 10.45 -1.27
C THR A 19 7.91 11.86 -1.18
N ASP A 20 7.99 12.44 0.02
CA ASP A 20 8.45 13.81 0.24
C ASP A 20 9.68 13.85 1.15
N SER A 21 10.82 14.25 0.59
CA SER A 21 12.09 14.33 1.31
C SER A 21 12.06 15.24 2.55
N ARG A 22 11.11 16.18 2.64
CA ARG A 22 10.96 17.05 3.82
C ARG A 22 10.51 16.27 5.06
N HIS A 23 9.87 15.11 4.85
CA HIS A 23 9.39 14.21 5.91
C HIS A 23 10.37 13.07 6.20
N ALA A 24 11.60 13.09 5.66
CA ALA A 24 12.56 12.00 5.88
C ALA A 24 12.88 11.76 7.37
N ASP A 25 12.97 12.83 8.17
CA ASP A 25 13.17 12.74 9.61
C ASP A 25 11.90 12.22 10.33
N ASP A 26 10.71 12.56 9.84
CA ASP A 26 9.44 12.06 10.38
C ASP A 26 9.27 10.55 10.12
N VAL A 27 9.65 10.08 8.93
CA VAL A 27 9.69 8.65 8.58
C VAL A 27 10.65 7.91 9.53
N ARG A 28 11.86 8.46 9.76
CA ARG A 28 12.82 7.85 10.70
C ARG A 28 12.34 7.90 12.15
N ALA A 29 11.71 8.99 12.58
CA ALA A 29 11.15 9.11 13.93
C ALA A 29 10.03 8.09 14.16
N CYS A 30 9.19 7.85 13.14
CA CYS A 30 8.15 6.82 13.16
C CYS A 30 8.75 5.41 13.33
N ALA A 31 9.83 5.12 12.60
CA ALA A 31 10.56 3.86 12.72
C ALA A 31 11.19 3.69 14.12
N GLY A 32 11.80 4.75 14.66
CA GLY A 32 12.35 4.75 16.02
C GLY A 32 11.30 4.49 17.09
N TRP A 33 10.13 5.12 16.96
CA TRP A 33 8.99 4.87 17.85
C TRP A 33 8.53 3.41 17.80
N LEU A 34 8.50 2.80 16.61
CA LEU A 34 8.19 1.37 16.47
C LEU A 34 9.22 0.48 17.17
N VAL A 35 10.51 0.78 17.05
CA VAL A 35 11.57 0.05 17.77
C VAL A 35 11.36 0.13 19.27
N GLU A 36 11.07 1.32 19.81
CA GLU A 36 10.77 1.51 21.23
C GLU A 36 9.53 0.73 21.67
N LYS A 37 8.44 0.81 20.91
CA LYS A 37 7.19 0.09 21.19
C LYS A 37 7.41 -1.42 21.21
N LEU A 38 8.08 -1.97 20.19
CA LEU A 38 8.34 -3.41 20.07
C LEU A 38 9.32 -3.90 21.14
N SER A 39 10.34 -3.09 21.47
CA SER A 39 11.26 -3.39 22.57
C SER A 39 10.55 -3.43 23.92
N ALA A 40 9.61 -2.50 24.16
CA ALA A 40 8.81 -2.47 25.39
C ALA A 40 7.90 -3.70 25.55
N MET A 41 7.60 -4.41 24.46
CA MET A 41 6.89 -5.70 24.47
C MET A 41 7.80 -6.89 24.84
N GLY A 42 9.11 -6.66 25.02
CA GLY A 42 10.10 -7.70 25.28
C GLY A 42 10.64 -8.39 24.02
N LEU A 43 10.44 -7.79 22.85
CA LEU A 43 11.02 -8.28 21.59
C LEU A 43 12.42 -7.69 21.39
N ALA A 44 13.31 -8.44 20.75
CA ALA A 44 14.56 -7.90 20.25
C ALA A 44 14.24 -7.12 18.97
N ALA A 45 14.17 -5.79 19.07
CA ALA A 45 13.84 -4.88 17.97
C ALA A 45 15.04 -4.03 17.56
N GLU A 46 15.28 -3.93 16.26
CA GLU A 46 16.43 -3.25 15.67
C GLU A 46 15.98 -2.42 14.45
N LEU A 47 16.66 -1.29 14.27
CA LEU A 47 16.52 -0.45 13.10
C LEU A 47 17.65 -0.77 12.12
N HIS A 48 17.30 -1.22 10.92
CA HIS A 48 18.24 -1.55 9.87
C HIS A 48 18.30 -0.43 8.83
N GLU A 49 19.46 0.20 8.68
CA GLU A 49 19.66 1.24 7.69
C GLU A 49 19.60 0.68 6.27
N THR A 50 18.90 1.40 5.39
CA THR A 50 18.81 1.13 3.95
C THR A 50 19.28 2.38 3.18
N PRO A 51 19.40 2.32 1.85
CA PRO A 51 19.70 3.51 1.06
C PRO A 51 18.71 4.68 1.20
N LYS A 52 17.44 4.45 1.59
CA LYS A 52 16.47 5.54 1.85
C LYS A 52 15.91 5.47 3.28
N HIS A 53 14.83 4.73 3.50
CA HIS A 53 14.15 4.68 4.79
C HIS A 53 14.37 3.32 5.46
N PRO A 54 14.71 3.32 6.76
CA PRO A 54 15.15 2.11 7.44
C PRO A 54 14.05 1.04 7.51
N VAL A 55 14.46 -0.22 7.71
CA VAL A 55 13.55 -1.33 8.01
C VAL A 55 13.61 -1.62 9.50
N VAL A 56 12.45 -1.76 10.14
CA VAL A 56 12.34 -2.21 11.53
C VAL A 56 12.17 -3.73 11.53
N ILE A 57 13.07 -4.44 12.21
CA ILE A 57 12.92 -5.87 12.50
C ILE A 57 12.69 -6.04 13.99
N ALA A 58 11.72 -6.87 14.38
CA ALA A 58 11.59 -7.32 15.77
C ALA A 58 11.27 -8.80 15.86
N ARG A 59 11.86 -9.50 16.84
CA ARG A 59 11.65 -10.95 17.04
C ARG A 59 11.51 -11.31 18.51
N ASN A 60 10.74 -12.36 18.79
CA ASN A 60 10.78 -13.01 20.09
C ASN A 60 12.04 -13.90 20.21
N GLU A 61 12.31 -14.41 21.41
CA GLU A 61 13.30 -15.48 21.56
C GLU A 61 12.81 -16.73 20.84
N HIS A 62 13.50 -17.11 19.75
CA HIS A 62 13.09 -18.25 18.93
C HIS A 62 13.32 -19.58 19.64
N VAL A 63 12.29 -20.41 19.64
CA VAL A 63 12.33 -21.76 20.21
C VAL A 63 12.48 -22.78 19.08
N LYS A 64 13.50 -23.65 19.20
CA LYS A 64 13.76 -24.71 18.23
C LYS A 64 12.53 -25.61 18.05
N GLY A 65 12.16 -25.85 16.80
CA GLY A 65 11.05 -26.72 16.43
C GLY A 65 9.68 -26.03 16.35
N ARG A 66 9.56 -24.76 16.74
CA ARG A 66 8.37 -23.95 16.45
C ARG A 66 8.39 -23.45 15.00
N ARG A 67 7.21 -23.29 14.42
CA ARG A 67 7.04 -22.60 13.14
C ARG A 67 7.37 -21.12 13.30
N THR A 68 7.94 -20.51 12.27
CA THR A 68 8.25 -19.09 12.21
C THR A 68 7.25 -18.35 11.34
N VAL A 69 6.59 -17.33 11.90
CA VAL A 69 5.67 -16.44 11.20
C VAL A 69 6.32 -15.07 11.08
N LEU A 70 6.40 -14.56 9.86
CA LEU A 70 6.79 -13.19 9.58
C LEU A 70 5.53 -12.37 9.33
N ILE A 71 5.34 -11.29 10.10
CA ILE A 71 4.28 -10.31 9.87
C ILE A 71 4.92 -9.09 9.21
N TYR A 72 4.47 -8.79 8.00
CA TYR A 72 4.91 -7.62 7.24
C TYR A 72 3.86 -6.50 7.31
N GLY A 73 4.34 -5.26 7.27
CA GLY A 73 3.54 -4.05 7.07
C GLY A 73 4.47 -2.89 6.72
N HIS A 74 3.91 -1.74 6.44
CA HIS A 74 4.68 -0.52 6.21
C HIS A 74 4.17 0.63 7.07
N TYR A 75 5.10 1.52 7.44
CA TYR A 75 4.82 2.64 8.34
C TYR A 75 4.91 4.00 7.64
N ASP A 76 5.37 4.04 6.39
CA ASP A 76 5.22 5.20 5.53
C ASP A 76 3.80 5.33 4.98
N VAL A 77 3.45 6.51 4.50
CA VAL A 77 2.10 6.84 4.05
C VAL A 77 2.12 7.79 2.85
N GLN A 78 1.08 7.74 2.01
CA GLN A 78 0.88 8.71 0.92
C GLN A 78 0.83 10.20 1.39
N PRO A 79 1.10 11.16 0.49
CA PRO A 79 0.81 12.59 0.69
C PRO A 79 -0.62 12.89 1.13
N VAL A 80 -0.83 14.08 1.66
CA VAL A 80 -2.13 14.52 2.18
C VAL A 80 -2.92 15.41 1.22
N ASP A 81 -2.31 15.78 0.09
CA ASP A 81 -2.95 16.68 -0.87
C ASP A 81 -4.13 16.01 -1.61
N PRO A 82 -5.20 16.77 -1.90
CA PRO A 82 -5.42 18.18 -1.52
C PRO A 82 -5.87 18.33 -0.06
N ILE A 83 -5.14 19.11 0.73
CA ILE A 83 -5.36 19.24 2.18
C ILE A 83 -6.72 19.86 2.51
N GLU A 84 -7.26 20.72 1.63
CA GLU A 84 -8.53 21.42 1.81
C GLU A 84 -9.76 20.50 1.72
N LEU A 85 -9.61 19.30 1.18
CA LEU A 85 -10.69 18.30 1.14
C LEU A 85 -10.80 17.50 2.44
N TRP A 86 -9.83 17.64 3.36
CA TRP A 86 -9.88 17.02 4.67
C TRP A 86 -10.81 17.79 5.60
N THR A 87 -11.69 17.07 6.28
CA THR A 87 -12.56 17.64 7.32
C THR A 87 -11.82 17.86 8.64
N SER A 88 -10.82 17.02 8.94
CA SER A 88 -9.93 17.10 10.11
C SER A 88 -8.47 17.02 9.64
N PRO A 89 -7.50 17.64 10.34
CA PRO A 89 -6.11 17.60 9.91
C PRO A 89 -5.63 16.14 9.73
N PRO A 90 -4.93 15.81 8.63
CA PRO A 90 -4.64 14.41 8.26
C PRO A 90 -3.90 13.61 9.32
N PHE A 91 -3.03 14.26 10.10
CA PHE A 91 -2.24 13.64 11.18
C PHE A 91 -2.78 13.95 12.58
N GLU A 92 -4.00 14.48 12.68
CA GLU A 92 -4.73 14.60 13.93
C GLU A 92 -5.89 13.60 13.93
N PRO A 93 -5.65 12.35 14.36
CA PRO A 93 -6.65 11.30 14.29
C PRO A 93 -7.89 11.65 15.13
N GLU A 94 -9.06 11.47 14.52
CA GLU A 94 -10.35 11.64 15.19
C GLU A 94 -11.27 10.45 14.96
N ILE A 95 -12.22 10.24 15.89
CA ILE A 95 -13.30 9.27 15.71
C ILE A 95 -14.55 10.03 15.28
N ARG A 96 -15.06 9.72 14.09
CA ARG A 96 -16.31 10.28 13.55
C ARG A 96 -17.13 9.17 12.92
N ASP A 97 -18.39 9.06 13.35
CA ASP A 97 -19.34 8.02 12.93
C ASP A 97 -18.82 6.59 13.09
N GLY A 98 -18.12 6.33 14.20
CA GLY A 98 -17.55 5.01 14.51
C GLY A 98 -16.33 4.63 13.66
N ARG A 99 -15.76 5.58 12.91
CA ARG A 99 -14.57 5.39 12.07
C ARG A 99 -13.44 6.30 12.55
N ILE A 100 -12.20 5.83 12.38
CA ILE A 100 -11.00 6.64 12.63
C ILE A 100 -10.64 7.37 11.33
N TRP A 101 -10.52 8.68 11.40
CA TRP A 101 -10.13 9.53 10.28
C TRP A 101 -8.72 10.06 10.53
N ALA A 102 -7.76 9.56 9.75
CA ALA A 102 -6.38 10.03 9.68
C ALA A 102 -5.70 9.45 8.43
N ARG A 103 -4.67 10.14 7.92
CA ARG A 103 -3.71 9.54 6.99
C ARG A 103 -2.98 8.39 7.69
N GLY A 104 -2.87 7.25 7.02
CA GLY A 104 -2.30 6.03 7.58
C GLY A 104 -3.30 5.11 8.30
N ALA A 105 -4.53 5.58 8.59
CA ALA A 105 -5.47 4.81 9.42
C ALA A 105 -5.84 3.44 8.84
N THR A 106 -5.90 3.32 7.51
CA THR A 106 -6.17 2.04 6.83
C THR A 106 -4.98 1.52 6.03
N ASP A 107 -4.02 2.37 5.71
CA ASP A 107 -2.99 2.14 4.71
C ASP A 107 -1.67 2.78 5.20
N ASN A 108 -0.82 2.04 5.93
CA ASN A 108 -1.09 0.71 6.51
C ASN A 108 -1.03 0.68 8.05
N LYS A 109 -0.78 1.82 8.69
CA LYS A 109 -0.53 1.91 10.13
C LYS A 109 -1.60 1.24 10.99
N GLY A 110 -2.89 1.39 10.68
CA GLY A 110 -3.94 0.76 11.48
C GLY A 110 -3.95 -0.77 11.41
N GLN A 111 -3.81 -1.34 10.20
CA GLN A 111 -3.82 -2.78 9.99
C GLN A 111 -2.55 -3.43 10.54
N MET A 112 -1.40 -2.82 10.27
CA MET A 112 -0.11 -3.19 10.86
C MET A 112 -0.16 -3.16 12.40
N PHE A 113 -0.68 -2.08 12.99
CA PHE A 113 -0.69 -1.92 14.45
C PHE A 113 -1.68 -2.85 15.15
N ALA A 114 -2.74 -3.30 14.47
CA ALA A 114 -3.63 -4.34 14.99
C ALA A 114 -2.88 -5.66 15.26
N HIS A 115 -1.92 -6.03 14.41
CA HIS A 115 -1.05 -7.20 14.66
C HIS A 115 -0.14 -6.97 15.86
N VAL A 116 0.47 -5.78 15.97
CA VAL A 116 1.33 -5.41 17.11
C VAL A 116 0.56 -5.53 18.43
N LEU A 117 -0.64 -4.95 18.51
CA LEU A 117 -1.49 -5.01 19.69
C LEU A 117 -1.96 -6.44 20.01
N GLY A 118 -2.28 -7.24 19.00
CA GLY A 118 -2.66 -8.64 19.18
C GLY A 118 -1.53 -9.50 19.76
N VAL A 119 -0.31 -9.31 19.25
CA VAL A 119 0.90 -9.96 19.78
C VAL A 119 1.19 -9.49 21.20
N GLU A 120 1.15 -8.18 21.45
CA GLU A 120 1.39 -7.62 22.78
C GLU A 120 0.42 -8.18 23.82
N LYS A 121 -0.86 -8.21 23.50
CA LYS A 121 -1.88 -8.78 24.39
C LYS A 121 -1.60 -10.25 24.67
N THR A 122 -1.24 -11.03 23.64
CA THR A 122 -0.90 -12.45 23.81
C THR A 122 0.32 -12.64 24.72
N LEU A 123 1.37 -11.83 24.54
CA LEU A 123 2.57 -11.87 25.40
C LEU A 123 2.28 -11.50 26.86
N LYS A 124 1.29 -10.64 27.12
CA LYS A 124 0.85 -10.28 28.48
C LYS A 124 -0.01 -11.38 29.14
N GLU A 125 -0.75 -12.15 28.34
CA GLU A 125 -1.70 -13.14 28.82
C GLU A 125 -1.14 -14.58 28.87
N THR A 126 0.04 -14.81 28.29
CA THR A 126 0.64 -16.16 28.14
C THR A 126 2.14 -16.16 28.44
N GLU A 127 2.73 -17.34 28.66
CA GLU A 127 4.18 -17.50 28.85
C GLU A 127 5.01 -17.38 27.55
N GLY A 128 4.42 -16.81 26.49
CA GLY A 128 5.06 -16.58 25.20
C GLY A 128 4.21 -17.01 24.02
N LEU A 129 4.68 -16.69 22.82
CA LEU A 129 3.94 -16.99 21.58
C LEU A 129 4.04 -18.48 21.22
N PRO A 130 2.98 -19.08 20.63
CA PRO A 130 3.01 -20.46 20.14
C PRO A 130 3.91 -20.65 18.90
N VAL A 131 4.44 -19.56 18.34
CA VAL A 131 5.29 -19.50 17.15
C VAL A 131 6.56 -18.69 17.43
N ASN A 132 7.55 -18.86 16.57
CA ASN A 132 8.62 -17.88 16.41
C ASN A 132 8.05 -16.72 15.57
N LEU A 133 8.26 -15.50 16.02
CA LEU A 133 7.73 -14.29 15.39
C LEU A 133 8.86 -13.47 14.81
N ILE A 134 8.61 -12.91 13.64
CA ILE A 134 9.40 -11.82 13.04
C ILE A 134 8.40 -10.74 12.63
N PHE A 135 8.57 -9.52 13.12
CA PHE A 135 8.01 -8.33 12.49
C PHE A 135 9.03 -7.77 11.51
N LEU A 136 8.59 -7.44 10.30
CA LEU A 136 9.37 -6.69 9.32
C LEU A 136 8.52 -5.51 8.86
N PHE A 137 8.92 -4.30 9.23
CA PHE A 137 8.21 -3.09 8.85
C PHE A 137 9.11 -2.16 8.05
N GLU A 138 8.70 -1.79 6.84
CA GLU A 138 9.45 -0.86 6.00
C GLU A 138 8.79 0.53 5.95
N GLY A 139 9.56 1.53 5.51
CA GLY A 139 9.10 2.90 5.31
C GLY A 139 9.20 3.36 3.86
N GLU A 140 9.08 2.45 2.90
CA GLU A 140 9.23 2.76 1.47
C GLU A 140 8.15 2.14 0.56
N GLU A 141 7.07 1.56 1.09
CA GLU A 141 6.07 0.84 0.28
C GLU A 141 5.42 1.79 -0.74
N GLU A 142 5.08 3.00 -0.29
CA GLU A 142 4.35 4.00 -1.07
C GLU A 142 5.20 4.63 -2.20
N ILE A 143 6.50 4.30 -2.21
CA ILE A 143 7.46 4.65 -3.27
C ILE A 143 8.00 3.41 -4.01
N GLY A 144 7.33 2.26 -3.86
CA GLY A 144 7.59 1.01 -4.56
C GLY A 144 8.66 0.12 -3.92
N SER A 145 8.91 0.26 -2.61
CA SER A 145 9.87 -0.53 -1.83
C SER A 145 11.26 -0.70 -2.48
N PRO A 146 11.91 0.38 -2.98
CA PRO A 146 13.12 0.29 -3.78
C PRO A 146 14.30 -0.38 -3.04
N SER A 147 14.34 -0.30 -1.70
CA SER A 147 15.38 -0.94 -0.89
C SER A 147 15.03 -2.37 -0.45
N LEU A 148 13.74 -2.71 -0.32
CA LEU A 148 13.30 -3.94 0.35
C LEU A 148 13.82 -5.20 -0.35
N SER A 149 13.74 -5.27 -1.68
CA SER A 149 14.16 -6.47 -2.42
C SER A 149 15.62 -6.84 -2.15
N SER A 150 16.51 -5.83 -2.17
CA SER A 150 17.92 -6.04 -1.84
C SER A 150 18.09 -6.41 -0.37
N PHE A 151 17.38 -5.72 0.53
CA PHE A 151 17.42 -6.00 1.97
C PHE A 151 17.05 -7.47 2.28
N LEU A 152 15.95 -7.98 1.72
CA LEU A 152 15.51 -9.35 1.91
C LEU A 152 16.53 -10.39 1.42
N LEU A 153 17.23 -10.11 0.30
CA LEU A 153 18.27 -11.00 -0.20
C LEU A 153 19.48 -11.06 0.73
N HIS A 154 19.89 -9.93 1.31
CA HIS A 154 21.02 -9.86 2.25
C HIS A 154 20.68 -10.45 3.63
N HIS A 155 19.44 -10.33 4.08
CA HIS A 155 18.95 -10.82 5.38
C HIS A 155 18.16 -12.13 5.28
N CYS A 156 18.27 -12.85 4.15
CA CYS A 156 17.42 -14.02 3.86
C CYS A 156 17.48 -15.10 4.96
N ASP A 157 18.67 -15.36 5.51
CA ASP A 157 18.84 -16.37 6.57
C ASP A 157 18.21 -15.93 7.90
N GLU A 158 18.31 -14.64 8.22
CA GLU A 158 17.72 -14.04 9.42
C GLU A 158 16.18 -13.97 9.34
N LEU A 159 15.64 -13.74 8.15
CA LEU A 159 14.21 -13.57 7.89
C LEU A 159 13.50 -14.87 7.48
N ARG A 160 14.21 -16.00 7.55
CA ARG A 160 13.68 -17.30 7.15
C ARG A 160 12.45 -17.65 7.98
N CYS A 161 11.32 -17.84 7.31
CA CYS A 161 10.04 -18.12 7.93
C CYS A 161 9.27 -19.22 7.18
N ASP A 162 8.27 -19.80 7.86
CA ASP A 162 7.35 -20.78 7.30
C ASP A 162 6.12 -20.10 6.66
N VAL A 163 5.70 -18.95 7.20
CA VAL A 163 4.52 -18.20 6.77
C VAL A 163 4.83 -16.71 6.81
N VAL A 164 4.39 -15.99 5.77
CA VAL A 164 4.34 -14.52 5.75
C VAL A 164 2.88 -14.09 5.83
N ALA A 165 2.56 -13.24 6.81
CA ALA A 165 1.25 -12.64 6.98
C ALA A 165 1.33 -11.16 6.63
N ILE A 166 0.48 -10.73 5.69
CA ILE A 166 0.36 -9.35 5.22
C ILE A 166 -1.10 -8.94 5.41
N SER A 167 -1.33 -7.80 6.05
CA SER A 167 -2.66 -7.20 6.14
C SER A 167 -2.55 -5.79 5.61
N ASP A 168 -2.73 -5.69 4.29
CA ASP A 168 -2.51 -4.46 3.52
C ASP A 168 -3.49 -4.34 2.35
N THR A 169 -4.70 -4.85 2.58
CA THR A 169 -5.78 -4.84 1.59
C THR A 169 -7.11 -4.58 2.26
N GLY A 170 -8.11 -4.22 1.46
CA GLY A 170 -9.48 -4.04 1.92
C GLY A 170 -10.28 -5.34 2.03
N MET A 171 -11.46 -5.22 2.66
CA MET A 171 -12.53 -6.20 2.51
C MET A 171 -13.28 -5.96 1.21
N VAL A 172 -13.73 -7.03 0.55
CA VAL A 172 -14.49 -6.91 -0.72
C VAL A 172 -15.85 -6.23 -0.53
N ALA A 173 -16.44 -6.37 0.66
CA ALA A 173 -17.67 -5.70 1.04
C ALA A 173 -17.70 -5.43 2.55
N PRO A 174 -18.51 -4.47 3.04
CA PRO A 174 -18.64 -4.21 4.47
C PRO A 174 -19.02 -5.46 5.25
N GLY A 175 -18.20 -5.82 6.24
CA GLY A 175 -18.44 -6.97 7.12
C GLY A 175 -18.13 -8.33 6.49
N VAL A 176 -17.48 -8.38 5.33
CA VAL A 176 -17.07 -9.63 4.67
C VAL A 176 -15.54 -9.79 4.79
N PRO A 177 -15.04 -10.61 5.74
CA PRO A 177 -13.62 -10.93 5.82
C PRO A 177 -13.13 -11.49 4.48
N THR A 178 -12.00 -10.96 4.00
CA THR A 178 -11.46 -11.29 2.68
C THR A 178 -10.03 -11.76 2.82
N LEU A 179 -9.71 -12.90 2.21
CA LEU A 179 -8.34 -13.38 2.07
C LEU A 179 -7.94 -13.23 0.61
N GLY A 180 -7.06 -12.27 0.34
CA GLY A 180 -6.47 -12.10 -0.99
C GLY A 180 -5.49 -13.24 -1.28
N TYR A 181 -5.65 -13.90 -2.43
CA TYR A 181 -4.72 -14.95 -2.89
C TYR A 181 -3.83 -14.48 -4.05
N GLY A 182 -3.97 -13.23 -4.47
CA GLY A 182 -3.18 -12.63 -5.54
C GLY A 182 -3.38 -11.13 -5.62
N LEU A 183 -2.36 -10.44 -6.11
CA LEU A 183 -2.37 -9.01 -6.42
C LEU A 183 -1.94 -8.84 -7.87
N ARG A 184 -2.41 -7.78 -8.53
CA ARG A 184 -1.90 -7.40 -9.85
C ARG A 184 -0.48 -6.84 -9.69
N GLY A 185 0.35 -7.05 -10.72
CA GLY A 185 1.59 -6.29 -10.86
C GLY A 185 1.31 -4.86 -11.32
N ILE A 186 2.33 -4.01 -11.22
CA ILE A 186 2.31 -2.63 -11.72
C ILE A 186 3.58 -2.35 -12.53
N ALA A 187 3.43 -1.63 -13.64
CA ALA A 187 4.53 -1.12 -14.44
C ALA A 187 4.32 0.38 -14.65
N CYS A 188 5.18 1.19 -14.03
CA CYS A 188 5.15 2.64 -14.16
C CYS A 188 6.19 3.08 -15.19
N CYS A 189 5.74 3.81 -16.22
CA CYS A 189 6.59 4.31 -17.30
C CYS A 189 6.47 5.84 -17.41
N GLU A 190 7.59 6.53 -17.60
CA GLU A 190 7.60 7.97 -17.89
C GLU A 190 7.84 8.22 -19.38
N ALA A 191 6.95 8.99 -20.02
CA ALA A 191 7.09 9.41 -21.41
C ALA A 191 7.24 10.94 -21.50
N ILE A 192 8.45 11.40 -21.80
CA ILE A 192 8.76 12.83 -21.91
C ILE A 192 8.73 13.25 -23.39
N LEU A 193 7.71 14.02 -23.77
CA LEU A 193 7.64 14.63 -25.11
C LEU A 193 8.17 16.06 -25.09
N ARG A 194 9.31 16.29 -25.76
CA ARG A 194 9.89 17.63 -25.93
C ARG A 194 9.57 18.19 -27.31
N GLY A 195 8.99 19.39 -27.32
CA GLY A 195 8.62 20.09 -28.55
C GLY A 195 9.64 21.15 -28.95
N PRO A 196 9.19 22.39 -29.25
CA PRO A 196 10.08 23.49 -29.60
C PRO A 196 11.12 23.79 -28.51
N LYS A 197 12.22 24.45 -28.91
CA LYS A 197 13.33 24.84 -28.01
C LYS A 197 12.94 25.79 -26.86
N GLN A 198 11.75 26.37 -26.91
CA GLN A 198 11.20 27.32 -25.93
C GLN A 198 9.67 27.37 -26.09
N ASP A 199 8.97 27.91 -25.09
CA ASP A 199 7.53 28.15 -25.19
C ASP A 199 7.20 29.14 -26.31
N LEU A 200 6.08 28.89 -27.00
CA LEU A 200 5.67 29.64 -28.18
C LEU A 200 4.32 30.34 -27.95
N HIS A 201 4.17 31.55 -28.50
CA HIS A 201 2.90 32.27 -28.50
C HIS A 201 1.85 31.53 -29.35
N SER A 202 0.80 31.00 -28.71
CA SER A 202 -0.17 30.12 -29.36
C SER A 202 -0.91 30.76 -30.54
N GLY A 203 -1.16 32.07 -30.53
CA GLY A 203 -1.78 32.78 -31.66
C GLY A 203 -0.88 32.97 -32.89
N LEU A 204 0.44 32.96 -32.71
CA LEU A 204 1.40 33.15 -33.82
C LEU A 204 1.82 31.82 -34.44
N PHE A 205 1.97 30.79 -33.60
CA PHE A 205 2.51 29.50 -34.00
C PHE A 205 1.47 28.37 -33.97
N GLY A 206 0.24 28.65 -33.53
CA GLY A 206 -0.86 27.71 -33.50
C GLY A 206 -1.17 27.18 -34.90
N GLY A 207 -1.06 25.87 -35.08
CA GLY A 207 -1.24 25.21 -36.38
C GLY A 207 0.01 25.18 -37.26
N ALA A 208 1.06 25.97 -36.96
CA ALA A 208 2.32 25.93 -37.68
C ALA A 208 3.31 24.89 -37.09
N VAL A 209 3.21 24.63 -35.78
CA VAL A 209 4.03 23.65 -35.07
C VAL A 209 3.14 22.73 -34.23
N ALA A 210 3.52 21.45 -34.13
CA ALA A 210 2.82 20.50 -33.29
C ALA A 210 2.91 20.93 -31.81
N ASN A 211 1.75 21.09 -31.18
CA ASN A 211 1.67 21.35 -29.75
C ASN A 211 1.99 20.04 -28.98
N PRO A 212 3.05 19.99 -28.14
CA PRO A 212 3.38 18.80 -27.36
C PRO A 212 2.22 18.30 -26.49
N ALA A 213 1.37 19.19 -25.97
CA ALA A 213 0.20 18.80 -25.19
C ALA A 213 -0.82 18.01 -26.04
N ALA A 214 -1.05 18.41 -27.29
CA ALA A 214 -1.95 17.70 -28.18
C ALA A 214 -1.35 16.36 -28.64
N ALA A 215 -0.03 16.32 -28.87
CA ALA A 215 0.68 15.12 -29.29
C ALA A 215 0.73 14.06 -28.18
N ILE A 216 1.04 14.46 -26.93
CA ILE A 216 1.04 13.53 -25.79
C ILE A 216 -0.38 13.04 -25.48
N ALA A 217 -1.41 13.89 -25.61
CA ALA A 217 -2.80 13.47 -25.45
C ALA A 217 -3.18 12.37 -26.45
N ARG A 218 -2.75 12.49 -27.72
CA ARG A 218 -2.95 11.45 -28.73
C ARG A 218 -2.21 10.17 -28.38
N LEU A 219 -0.95 10.27 -27.96
CA LEU A 219 -0.14 9.12 -27.53
C LEU A 219 -0.81 8.37 -26.37
N VAL A 220 -1.23 9.09 -25.33
CA VAL A 220 -1.92 8.49 -24.17
C VAL A 220 -3.22 7.82 -24.60
N SER A 221 -4.01 8.49 -25.46
CA SER A 221 -5.26 7.91 -25.97
C SER A 221 -5.04 6.65 -26.81
N SER A 222 -3.88 6.51 -27.48
CA SER A 222 -3.56 5.33 -28.29
C SER A 222 -3.12 4.12 -27.47
N LEU A 223 -2.93 4.24 -26.15
CA LEU A 223 -2.57 3.10 -25.30
C LEU A 223 -3.75 2.15 -25.06
N HIS A 224 -4.99 2.61 -25.30
CA HIS A 224 -6.20 1.81 -25.20
C HIS A 224 -7.08 2.01 -26.43
N ALA A 225 -7.80 0.95 -26.82
CA ALA A 225 -8.87 1.04 -27.79
C ALA A 225 -10.12 1.71 -27.18
N LEU A 226 -11.10 2.04 -28.03
CA LEU A 226 -12.33 2.72 -27.59
C LEU A 226 -13.19 1.88 -26.64
N ASP A 227 -12.99 0.56 -26.62
CA ASP A 227 -13.66 -0.39 -25.74
C ASP A 227 -12.85 -0.71 -24.47
N GLY A 228 -11.75 0.02 -24.22
CA GLY A 228 -10.92 -0.15 -23.04
C GLY A 228 -9.88 -1.26 -23.13
N ARG A 229 -9.80 -2.00 -24.25
CA ARG A 229 -8.73 -2.99 -24.49
C ARG A 229 -7.37 -2.29 -24.56
N VAL A 230 -6.33 -2.87 -23.97
CA VAL A 230 -4.97 -2.34 -24.10
C VAL A 230 -4.51 -2.47 -25.56
N ALA A 231 -4.05 -1.38 -26.17
CA ALA A 231 -3.70 -1.31 -27.58
C ALA A 231 -2.18 -1.45 -27.85
N ILE A 232 -1.42 -1.94 -26.86
CA ILE A 232 0.02 -2.19 -26.98
C ILE A 232 0.24 -3.56 -27.63
N ASP A 233 0.99 -3.58 -28.73
CA ASP A 233 1.34 -4.82 -29.42
C ASP A 233 2.06 -5.81 -28.47
N GLY A 234 1.63 -7.07 -28.49
CA GLY A 234 2.17 -8.14 -27.65
C GLY A 234 1.70 -8.12 -26.18
N PHE A 235 0.89 -7.14 -25.75
CA PHE A 235 0.42 -7.04 -24.36
C PHE A 235 -0.27 -8.31 -23.86
N TYR A 236 -1.09 -8.92 -24.71
CA TYR A 236 -1.90 -10.10 -24.35
C TYR A 236 -1.16 -11.43 -24.52
N ASP A 237 0.06 -11.46 -25.06
CA ASP A 237 0.78 -12.70 -25.39
C ASP A 237 1.06 -13.57 -24.15
N ALA A 238 1.23 -12.94 -22.99
CA ALA A 238 1.46 -13.59 -21.71
C ALA A 238 0.22 -13.59 -20.78
N VAL A 239 -0.90 -12.98 -21.20
CA VAL A 239 -2.13 -12.94 -20.41
C VAL A 239 -2.76 -14.32 -20.43
N ARG A 240 -2.90 -14.92 -19.25
CA ARG A 240 -3.55 -16.23 -19.11
C ARG A 240 -5.06 -16.06 -19.26
N PRO A 241 -5.75 -16.93 -20.02
CA PRO A 241 -7.20 -16.92 -20.06
C PRO A 241 -7.76 -17.26 -18.68
N LEU A 242 -8.93 -16.70 -18.37
CA LEU A 242 -9.67 -17.05 -17.17
C LEU A 242 -10.20 -18.48 -17.27
N GLU A 243 -9.98 -19.26 -16.23
CA GLU A 243 -10.54 -20.59 -16.09
C GLU A 243 -12.01 -20.54 -15.63
N ASP A 244 -12.80 -21.56 -15.99
CA ASP A 244 -14.23 -21.61 -15.65
C ASP A 244 -14.49 -21.53 -14.14
N TRP A 245 -13.61 -22.13 -13.34
CA TRP A 245 -13.72 -22.09 -11.88
C TRP A 245 -13.45 -20.70 -11.31
N GLU A 246 -12.59 -19.89 -11.94
CA GLU A 246 -12.33 -18.51 -11.52
C GLU A 246 -13.56 -17.64 -11.77
N ARG A 247 -14.18 -17.78 -12.96
CA ARG A 247 -15.44 -17.10 -13.30
C ARG A 247 -16.56 -17.49 -12.34
N HIS A 248 -16.70 -18.79 -12.06
CA HIS A 248 -17.69 -19.29 -11.13
C HIS A 248 -17.44 -18.78 -9.70
N MET A 249 -16.20 -18.79 -9.22
CA MET A 249 -15.87 -18.21 -7.92
C MET A 249 -16.24 -16.73 -7.88
N TRP A 250 -15.88 -15.96 -8.92
CA TRP A 250 -16.14 -14.52 -8.94
C TRP A 250 -17.63 -14.18 -8.91
N SER A 251 -18.48 -14.97 -9.57
CA SER A 251 -19.93 -14.73 -9.58
C SER A 251 -20.60 -14.84 -8.20
N HIS A 252 -19.93 -15.41 -7.20
CA HIS A 252 -20.44 -15.56 -5.84
C HIS A 252 -19.89 -14.52 -4.87
N VAL A 253 -18.95 -13.68 -5.29
CA VAL A 253 -18.36 -12.69 -4.40
C VAL A 253 -19.33 -11.52 -4.22
N PRO A 254 -19.64 -11.13 -2.97
CA PRO A 254 -20.53 -10.01 -2.72
C PRO A 254 -19.83 -8.67 -2.99
N GLY A 255 -20.59 -7.66 -3.40
CA GLY A 255 -20.07 -6.29 -3.55
C GLY A 255 -19.28 -6.02 -4.83
N VAL A 256 -19.17 -7.01 -5.73
CA VAL A 256 -18.47 -6.89 -7.02
C VAL A 256 -19.43 -6.96 -8.21
N ALA A 257 -20.73 -6.85 -7.99
CA ALA A 257 -21.67 -6.74 -9.09
C ALA A 257 -21.55 -5.36 -9.75
N ASP A 258 -21.90 -5.30 -11.03
CA ASP A 258 -21.98 -4.07 -11.82
C ASP A 258 -22.66 -2.91 -11.07
N ALA A 259 -23.80 -3.19 -10.44
CA ALA A 259 -24.56 -2.20 -9.68
C ALA A 259 -23.82 -1.69 -8.43
N ASP A 260 -23.00 -2.54 -7.80
CA ASP A 260 -22.20 -2.16 -6.63
C ASP A 260 -21.09 -1.18 -7.04
N PHE A 261 -20.38 -1.47 -8.15
CA PHE A 261 -19.36 -0.56 -8.68
C PHE A 261 -19.94 0.80 -9.07
N LEU A 262 -21.10 0.83 -9.74
CA LEU A 262 -21.76 2.09 -10.08
C LEU A 262 -22.16 2.90 -8.84
N LYS A 263 -22.66 2.22 -7.80
CA LYS A 263 -23.04 2.86 -6.54
C LYS A 263 -21.84 3.43 -5.79
N VAL A 264 -20.73 2.69 -5.72
CA VAL A 264 -19.52 3.12 -5.00
C VAL A 264 -18.80 4.24 -5.73
N THR A 265 -18.66 4.14 -7.05
CA THR A 265 -17.92 5.12 -7.86
C THR A 265 -18.75 6.35 -8.23
N GLY A 266 -20.08 6.23 -8.24
CA GLY A 266 -20.97 7.25 -8.80
C GLY A 266 -20.87 7.39 -10.32
N SER A 267 -20.23 6.43 -11.01
CA SER A 267 -20.08 6.46 -12.47
C SER A 267 -21.45 6.39 -13.17
N PRO A 268 -21.67 7.14 -14.27
CA PRO A 268 -22.92 7.06 -15.04
C PRO A 268 -23.07 5.73 -15.80
N GLY A 269 -22.00 4.95 -15.94
CA GLY A 269 -22.00 3.66 -16.61
C GLY A 269 -20.69 2.91 -16.40
N LEU A 270 -20.71 1.61 -16.70
CA LEU A 270 -19.50 0.80 -16.68
C LEU A 270 -18.70 1.00 -17.96
N PHE A 271 -17.40 0.81 -17.86
CA PHE A 271 -16.46 0.86 -18.96
C PHE A 271 -15.37 -0.17 -18.71
N GLY A 272 -15.00 -0.93 -19.74
CA GLY A 272 -14.00 -1.98 -19.64
C GLY A 272 -13.99 -2.90 -20.84
N GLU A 273 -12.93 -3.69 -20.92
CA GLU A 273 -12.70 -4.64 -22.01
C GLU A 273 -13.83 -5.68 -22.15
N PRO A 274 -14.36 -5.92 -23.36
CA PRO A 274 -15.37 -6.94 -23.58
C PRO A 274 -14.90 -8.36 -23.17
N GLY A 275 -15.78 -9.14 -22.53
CA GLY A 275 -15.51 -10.54 -22.17
C GLY A 275 -14.96 -10.79 -20.75
N TYR A 276 -14.79 -9.72 -19.97
CA TYR A 276 -14.29 -9.74 -18.59
C TYR A 276 -15.34 -9.28 -17.55
N THR A 277 -16.61 -9.57 -17.81
CA THR A 277 -17.75 -9.43 -16.88
C THR A 277 -18.01 -10.71 -16.10
#